data_AF-A0ABD2FNU6-F1
#
_entry.id   AF-A0ABD2FNU6-F1
#
_cell.length_a   1.000
_cell.length_b   1.000
_cell.length_c   1.000
_cell.angle_alpha   90.00
_cell.angle_beta   90.00
_cell.angle_gamma   90.00
#
_symmetry.space_group_name_H-M   'P 1'
#
loop_
_entity.id
_entity.type
_entity.pdbx_description
1 polymer ?
#
loop_
_entity_poly.entity_id
_entity_poly.type
_entity_poly.pdbx_seq_one_letter_code
_entity_poly.pdbx_strand_id
1 'polypeptide(L)'
;MINPASPLKQVTECREVKGFMSVEGEVVEINAVQPIRSGKDVIPMRRMILDQDTSRIQINLWREAAVLEVNLGERVRVTHMKCSNTDYGLQLQSSNYTKIEKPKDEVFFADIVGVMEPEEEGSSSSSSGSSAEPLLQVLTESGSILLIDRATWQPFEERLTISKLKVEMSVEGRRITKMRLVNEA
;
A
#
# COMPACT_ATOMS: atom_id res chain seq x y z
N MET A 1 12.36 -1.48 25.64
CA MET A 1 12.03 -0.13 25.13
C MET A 1 11.13 -0.29 23.92
N ILE A 2 9.96 0.33 23.91
CA ILE A 2 9.02 0.28 22.78
C ILE A 2 9.31 1.53 21.95
N ASN A 3 9.97 1.39 20.80
CA ASN A 3 10.11 2.49 19.86
C ASN A 3 8.81 2.61 19.05
N PRO A 4 8.04 3.70 19.21
CA PRO A 4 6.79 3.89 18.49
C PRO A 4 7.08 4.02 16.98
N ALA A 5 6.19 3.49 16.15
CA ALA A 5 6.33 3.52 14.70
C ALA A 5 6.58 4.95 14.19
N SER A 6 7.59 5.11 13.32
CA SER A 6 7.86 6.39 12.64
C SER A 6 6.65 6.87 11.83
N PRO A 7 6.53 8.19 11.59
CA PRO A 7 5.44 8.74 10.78
C PRO A 7 5.47 8.14 9.37
N LEU A 8 4.28 7.72 8.89
CA LEU A 8 4.08 7.31 7.50
C LEU A 8 4.21 8.53 6.61
N LYS A 9 5.02 8.42 5.56
CA LYS A 9 5.28 9.50 4.61
C LYS A 9 5.30 8.95 3.20
N GLN A 10 4.98 9.81 2.24
CA GLN A 10 5.12 9.45 0.83
C GLN A 10 6.60 9.39 0.44
N VAL A 11 6.90 8.50 -0.51
CA VAL A 11 8.24 8.39 -1.09
C VAL A 11 8.75 9.74 -1.62
N THR A 12 7.88 10.56 -2.21
CA THR A 12 8.22 11.87 -2.76
C THR A 12 8.75 12.85 -1.70
N GLU A 13 8.28 12.73 -0.46
CA GLU A 13 8.65 13.59 0.66
C GLU A 13 9.94 13.14 1.36
N CYS A 14 10.52 12.01 0.94
CA CYS A 14 11.68 11.39 1.62
C CYS A 14 12.86 12.34 1.80
N ARG A 15 13.10 13.26 0.84
CA ARG A 15 14.22 14.21 0.86
C ARG A 15 14.18 15.19 2.02
N GLU A 16 12.99 15.53 2.52
CA GLU A 16 12.82 16.58 3.52
C GLU A 16 12.77 16.02 4.96
N VAL A 17 12.82 14.69 5.09
CA VAL A 17 12.66 14.03 6.39
C VAL A 17 13.98 13.98 7.14
N LYS A 18 14.06 14.78 8.20
CA LYS A 18 15.10 14.65 9.22
C LYS A 18 14.68 13.58 10.24
N GLY A 19 15.17 12.35 10.06
CA GLY A 19 14.98 11.26 11.01
C GLY A 19 14.49 9.96 10.37
N PHE A 20 13.78 9.16 11.16
CA PHE A 20 13.16 7.92 10.71
C PHE A 20 11.81 8.16 10.05
N MET A 21 11.52 7.41 8.99
CA MET A 21 10.23 7.43 8.30
C MET A 21 9.67 6.02 8.11
N SER A 22 8.36 5.96 7.90
CA SER A 22 7.68 4.77 7.40
C SER A 22 7.21 5.01 5.97
N VAL A 23 7.28 3.97 5.15
CA VAL A 23 6.72 3.95 3.80
C VAL A 23 5.85 2.72 3.63
N GLU A 24 4.85 2.81 2.77
CA GLU A 24 3.99 1.70 2.40
C GLU A 24 3.96 1.59 0.88
N GLY A 25 3.93 0.37 0.38
CA GLY A 25 3.83 0.10 -1.04
C GLY A 25 3.77 -1.39 -1.34
N GLU A 26 3.56 -1.71 -2.61
CA GLU A 26 3.63 -3.08 -3.12
C GLU A 26 5.08 -3.47 -3.44
N VAL A 27 5.46 -4.69 -3.08
CA VAL A 27 6.79 -5.23 -3.37
C VAL A 27 6.88 -5.65 -4.83
N VAL A 28 7.39 -4.77 -5.69
CA VAL A 28 7.55 -5.03 -7.13
C VAL A 28 8.86 -5.71 -7.50
N GLU A 29 9.86 -5.64 -6.63
CA GLU A 29 11.13 -6.36 -6.81
C GLU A 29 11.69 -6.77 -5.45
N ILE A 30 12.21 -8.00 -5.35
CA ILE A 30 12.90 -8.45 -4.16
C ILE A 30 14.04 -9.41 -4.48
N ASN A 31 15.24 -9.08 -4.02
CA ASN A 31 16.44 -9.87 -4.28
C ASN A 31 16.63 -10.92 -3.18
N ALA A 32 17.40 -11.97 -3.48
CA ALA A 32 17.86 -12.91 -2.48
C ALA A 32 18.79 -12.22 -1.47
N VAL A 33 18.79 -12.69 -0.21
CA VAL A 33 19.71 -12.20 0.82
C VAL A 33 21.15 -12.44 0.38
N GLN A 34 21.94 -11.37 0.34
CA GLN A 34 23.36 -11.39 -0.02
C GLN A 34 24.23 -11.24 1.23
N PRO A 35 25.27 -12.08 1.41
CA PRO A 35 26.24 -11.90 2.47
C PRO A 35 27.28 -10.85 2.06
N ILE A 36 27.33 -9.72 2.77
CA ILE A 36 28.32 -8.66 2.55
C ILE A 36 29.42 -8.78 3.60
N ARG A 37 30.69 -8.91 3.16
CA ARG A 37 31.83 -8.91 4.07
C ARG A 37 32.15 -7.50 4.54
N SER A 38 32.22 -7.30 5.86
CA SER A 38 32.66 -6.06 6.48
C SER A 38 33.75 -6.37 7.49
N GLY A 39 35.01 -6.18 7.09
CA GLY A 39 36.16 -6.60 7.89
C GLY A 39 36.19 -8.13 8.08
N LYS A 40 36.04 -8.59 9.33
CA LYS A 40 35.99 -10.02 9.68
C LYS A 40 34.56 -10.58 9.74
N ASP A 41 33.55 -9.71 9.71
CA ASP A 41 32.15 -10.08 9.87
C ASP A 41 31.47 -10.25 8.51
N VAL A 42 30.46 -11.13 8.47
CA VAL A 42 29.57 -11.29 7.32
C VAL A 42 28.20 -10.76 7.72
N ILE A 43 27.76 -9.71 7.03
CA ILE A 43 26.51 -9.01 7.32
C ILE A 43 25.51 -9.31 6.20
N PRO A 44 24.33 -9.88 6.49
CA PRO A 44 23.32 -10.10 5.47
C PRO A 44 22.73 -8.75 5.02
N MET A 45 22.52 -8.63 3.72
CA MET A 45 21.90 -7.48 3.07
C MET A 45 20.87 -7.98 2.07
N ARG A 46 19.70 -7.35 2.02
CA ARG A 46 18.67 -7.64 1.01
C ARG A 46 18.20 -6.33 0.38
N ARG A 47 18.03 -6.33 -0.93
CA ARG A 47 17.46 -5.21 -1.67
C ARG A 47 16.03 -5.54 -2.06
N MET A 48 15.15 -4.55 -1.96
CA MET A 48 13.78 -4.62 -2.46
C MET A 48 13.37 -3.27 -3.06
N ILE A 49 12.40 -3.28 -3.95
CA ILE A 49 11.77 -2.07 -4.49
C ILE A 49 10.30 -2.09 -4.08
N LEU A 50 9.85 -0.99 -3.48
CA LEU A 50 8.43 -0.74 -3.22
C LEU A 50 7.88 0.21 -4.27
N ASP A 51 6.69 -0.12 -4.78
CA ASP A 51 5.87 0.73 -5.62
C ASP A 51 4.75 1.35 -4.78
N GLN A 52 4.70 2.69 -4.78
CA GLN A 52 3.72 3.49 -4.08
C GLN A 52 2.96 4.34 -5.11
N ASP A 53 2.10 3.68 -5.89
CA ASP A 53 1.19 4.19 -6.94
C ASP A 53 1.86 5.01 -8.05
N THR A 54 2.45 6.16 -7.70
CA THR A 54 3.08 7.12 -8.61
C THR A 54 4.60 7.15 -8.50
N SER A 55 5.18 6.45 -7.51
CA SER A 55 6.62 6.50 -7.22
C SER A 55 7.15 5.15 -6.76
N ARG A 56 8.38 4.83 -7.19
CA ARG A 56 9.12 3.64 -6.74
C ARG A 56 10.28 4.05 -5.86
N ILE A 57 10.53 3.27 -4.81
CA ILE A 57 11.66 3.49 -3.90
C ILE A 57 12.47 2.22 -3.70
N GLN A 58 13.79 2.37 -3.78
CA GLN A 58 14.71 1.29 -3.43
C GLN A 58 14.93 1.25 -1.92
N ILE A 59 14.81 0.06 -1.35
CA ILE A 59 15.03 -0.22 0.06
C ILE A 59 16.20 -1.19 0.23
N ASN A 60 17.13 -0.83 1.11
CA ASN A 60 18.24 -1.68 1.53
C ASN A 60 18.04 -2.15 2.98
N LEU A 61 17.75 -3.44 3.12
CA LEU A 61 17.58 -4.14 4.38
C LEU A 61 18.92 -4.74 4.82
N TRP A 62 19.29 -4.56 6.08
CA TRP A 62 20.56 -5.01 6.65
C TRP A 62 20.30 -5.86 7.89
N ARG A 63 21.21 -6.79 8.19
CA ARG A 63 21.19 -7.62 9.42
C ARG A 63 19.84 -8.35 9.57
N GLU A 64 19.18 -8.17 10.72
CA GLU A 64 17.90 -8.80 11.05
C GLU A 64 16.81 -8.43 10.03
N ALA A 65 16.82 -7.21 9.52
CA ALA A 65 15.81 -6.75 8.56
C ALA A 65 15.96 -7.46 7.20
N ALA A 66 17.17 -7.89 6.83
CA ALA A 66 17.42 -8.55 5.55
C ALA A 66 16.78 -9.93 5.46
N VAL A 67 16.59 -10.61 6.59
CA VAL A 67 16.08 -12.00 6.66
C VAL A 67 14.58 -12.06 6.95
N LEU A 68 13.89 -10.91 7.02
CA LEU A 68 12.44 -10.87 7.17
C LEU A 68 11.75 -11.48 5.94
N GLU A 69 10.69 -12.24 6.21
CA GLU A 69 9.86 -12.85 5.18
C GLU A 69 9.01 -11.76 4.51
N VAL A 70 9.24 -11.58 3.21
CA VAL A 70 8.53 -10.65 2.34
C VAL A 70 8.46 -11.28 0.96
N ASN A 71 7.28 -11.22 0.35
CA ASN A 71 6.97 -11.82 -0.93
C ASN A 71 6.78 -10.74 -2.01
N LEU A 72 7.10 -11.10 -3.26
CA LEU A 72 6.79 -10.27 -4.41
C LEU A 72 5.27 -10.13 -4.56
N GLY A 73 4.79 -8.92 -4.87
CA GLY A 73 3.37 -8.58 -5.00
C GLY A 73 2.65 -8.37 -3.66
N GLU A 74 3.34 -8.49 -2.53
CA GLU A 74 2.74 -8.20 -1.23
C GLU A 74 2.78 -6.69 -0.94
N ARG A 75 1.68 -6.14 -0.41
CA ARG A 75 1.66 -4.77 0.12
C ARG A 75 2.20 -4.77 1.54
N VAL A 76 3.26 -4.00 1.78
CA VAL A 76 3.93 -3.94 3.08
C VAL A 76 4.16 -2.50 3.53
N ARG A 77 4.08 -2.28 4.84
CA ARG A 77 4.52 -1.07 5.51
C ARG A 77 5.86 -1.32 6.18
N VAL A 78 6.88 -0.59 5.73
CA VAL A 78 8.22 -0.65 6.29
C VAL A 78 8.44 0.58 7.17
N THR A 79 8.85 0.37 8.42
CA THR A 79 9.00 1.44 9.41
C THR A 79 10.45 1.67 9.81
N HIS A 80 10.70 2.82 10.44
CA HIS A 80 12.00 3.23 10.97
C HIS A 80 13.13 3.23 9.94
N MET A 81 12.81 3.67 8.73
CA MET A 81 13.73 3.76 7.62
C MET A 81 14.45 5.09 7.64
N LYS A 82 15.73 5.09 7.27
CA LYS A 82 16.52 6.30 7.10
C LYS A 82 16.62 6.62 5.62
N CYS A 83 16.29 7.84 5.25
CA CYS A 83 16.51 8.31 3.89
C CYS A 83 18.02 8.54 3.66
N SER A 84 18.51 8.02 2.55
CA SER A 84 19.87 8.22 2.07
C SER A 84 19.81 8.69 0.62
N ASN A 85 20.41 9.85 0.34
CA ASN A 85 20.60 10.34 -1.01
C ASN A 85 21.99 9.93 -1.47
N THR A 86 22.06 9.03 -2.44
CA THR A 86 23.33 8.53 -3.01
C THR A 86 23.44 8.97 -4.47
N ASP A 87 24.59 8.79 -5.10
CA ASP A 87 24.76 9.03 -6.54
C ASP A 87 23.81 8.18 -7.41
N TYR A 88 23.29 7.08 -6.86
CA TYR A 88 22.30 6.21 -7.50
C TYR A 88 20.84 6.61 -7.19
N GLY A 89 20.64 7.84 -6.69
CA GLY A 89 19.34 8.38 -6.34
C GLY A 89 18.93 8.15 -4.89
N LEU A 90 17.64 8.39 -4.65
CA LEU A 90 17.01 8.33 -3.34
C LEU A 90 16.78 6.88 -2.92
N GLN A 91 17.27 6.52 -1.74
CA GLN A 91 17.14 5.15 -1.22
C GLN A 91 16.79 5.18 0.25
N LEU A 92 16.12 4.13 0.71
CA LEU A 92 15.85 3.92 2.13
C LEU A 92 16.78 2.85 2.68
N GLN A 93 17.34 3.11 3.85
CA GLN A 93 18.16 2.16 4.58
C GLN A 93 17.46 1.75 5.86
N SER A 94 17.44 0.44 6.12
CA SER A 94 16.97 -0.09 7.39
C SER A 94 17.84 0.39 8.55
N SER A 95 17.22 0.43 9.72
CA SER A 95 17.84 0.73 11.01
C SER A 95 17.66 -0.44 11.96
N ASN A 96 18.26 -0.36 13.15
CA ASN A 96 18.08 -1.37 14.20
C ASN A 96 16.62 -1.47 14.71
N TYR A 97 15.75 -0.52 14.32
CA TYR A 97 14.34 -0.48 14.72
C TYR A 97 13.39 -0.81 13.56
N THR A 98 13.93 -1.16 12.39
CA THR A 98 13.11 -1.44 11.21
C THR A 98 12.18 -2.61 11.46
N LYS A 99 10.91 -2.40 11.14
CA LYS A 99 9.88 -3.43 11.13
C LYS A 99 9.18 -3.41 9.79
N ILE A 100 8.86 -4.60 9.29
CA ILE A 100 8.02 -4.79 8.11
C ILE A 100 6.72 -5.38 8.63
N GLU A 101 5.61 -4.70 8.37
CA GLU A 101 4.29 -5.09 8.82
C GLU A 101 3.36 -5.03 7.61
N LYS A 102 2.36 -5.92 7.57
CA LYS A 102 1.27 -5.76 6.61
C LYS A 102 0.46 -4.54 7.03
N PRO A 103 0.18 -3.59 6.11
CA PRO A 103 -0.72 -2.51 6.46
C PRO A 103 -2.04 -3.11 6.93
N LYS A 104 -2.54 -2.63 8.05
CA LYS A 104 -3.90 -2.98 8.47
C LYS A 104 -4.85 -2.28 7.51
N ASP A 105 -5.90 -2.98 7.09
CA ASP A 105 -6.98 -2.33 6.37
C ASP A 105 -7.43 -1.09 7.18
N GLU A 106 -7.38 0.08 6.55
CA GLU A 106 -7.88 1.28 7.18
C GLU A 106 -9.40 1.23 7.12
N VAL A 107 -10.05 1.24 8.29
CA VAL A 107 -11.50 1.23 8.40
C VAL A 107 -12.00 2.67 8.35
N PHE A 108 -12.74 2.99 7.29
CA PHE A 108 -13.37 4.28 7.07
C PHE A 108 -14.88 4.17 7.19
N PHE A 109 -15.48 5.23 7.75
CA PHE A 109 -16.93 5.44 7.72
C PHE A 109 -17.21 6.52 6.69
N ALA A 110 -18.00 6.18 5.68
CA ALA A 110 -18.35 7.16 4.65
C ALA A 110 -19.79 6.96 4.18
N ASP A 111 -20.38 8.07 3.76
CA ASP A 111 -21.62 8.12 3.02
C ASP A 111 -21.31 7.92 1.54
N ILE A 112 -21.79 6.82 0.95
CA ILE A 112 -21.69 6.60 -0.50
C ILE A 112 -22.78 7.43 -1.18
N VAL A 113 -22.34 8.26 -2.13
CA VAL A 113 -23.20 9.13 -2.94
C VAL A 113 -23.48 8.52 -4.30
N GLY A 114 -22.50 7.82 -4.88
CA GLY A 114 -22.62 7.24 -6.21
C GLY A 114 -21.68 6.07 -6.42
N VAL A 115 -22.04 5.17 -7.33
CA VAL A 115 -21.17 4.12 -7.83
C VAL A 115 -21.27 4.10 -9.35
N MET A 116 -20.13 4.12 -10.04
CA MET A 116 -20.04 4.18 -11.50
C MET A 116 -19.04 3.14 -12.02
N GLU A 117 -19.21 2.74 -13.27
CA GLU A 117 -18.22 1.90 -13.97
C GLU A 117 -17.04 2.80 -14.42
N PRO A 118 -15.79 2.34 -14.32
CA PRO A 118 -14.66 3.11 -14.82
C PRO A 118 -14.78 3.30 -16.33
N GLU A 119 -14.74 4.54 -16.81
CA GLU A 119 -14.71 4.81 -18.24
C GLU A 119 -13.35 4.35 -18.80
N GLU A 120 -13.35 3.33 -19.66
CA GLU A 120 -12.16 2.94 -20.42
C GLU A 120 -11.86 4.02 -21.46
N GLU A 121 -11.03 5.01 -21.10
CA GLU A 121 -10.48 5.95 -22.08
C GLU A 121 -9.51 5.23 -23.02
N GLY A 122 -10.05 4.76 -24.15
CA GLY A 122 -9.36 4.58 -25.42
C GLY A 122 -8.05 3.79 -25.37
N SER A 123 -8.12 2.46 -25.38
CA SER A 123 -7.13 1.64 -26.08
C SER A 123 -7.74 0.31 -26.51
N SER A 124 -7.60 0.07 -27.81
CA SER A 124 -8.14 -1.05 -28.55
C SER A 124 -7.59 -2.39 -28.06
N SER A 125 -8.50 -3.34 -27.86
CA SER A 125 -8.33 -4.78 -28.12
C SER A 125 -7.02 -5.44 -27.70
N SER A 126 -7.06 -6.30 -26.67
CA SER A 126 -6.45 -7.63 -26.71
C SER A 126 -6.92 -8.49 -25.53
N SER A 127 -7.72 -9.49 -25.89
CA SER A 127 -7.95 -10.78 -25.25
C SER A 127 -6.94 -11.19 -24.17
N SER A 128 -7.45 -11.65 -23.02
CA SER A 128 -7.07 -12.94 -22.42
C SER A 128 -7.87 -13.17 -21.15
N GLY A 129 -8.45 -14.37 -21.03
CA GLY A 129 -9.23 -14.80 -19.86
C GLY A 129 -8.45 -14.70 -18.56
N SER A 130 -8.47 -13.53 -17.94
CA SER A 130 -8.23 -13.36 -16.52
C SER A 130 -9.60 -13.16 -15.88
N SER A 131 -9.94 -14.06 -14.96
CA SER A 131 -11.14 -14.02 -14.14
C SER A 131 -11.02 -12.88 -13.10
N ALA A 132 -10.76 -11.66 -13.56
CA ALA A 132 -10.73 -10.47 -12.74
C ALA A 132 -12.09 -9.78 -12.90
N GLU A 133 -12.89 -9.77 -11.84
CA GLU A 133 -14.20 -9.12 -11.85
C GLU A 133 -14.06 -7.61 -12.09
N PRO A 134 -15.01 -6.97 -12.77
CA PRO A 134 -14.94 -5.53 -13.04
C PRO A 134 -14.97 -4.75 -11.72
N LEU A 135 -13.99 -3.85 -11.56
CA LEU A 135 -13.93 -2.90 -10.45
C LEU A 135 -14.86 -1.72 -10.75
N LEU A 136 -15.63 -1.28 -9.75
CA LEU A 136 -16.49 -0.10 -9.80
C LEU A 136 -15.83 1.05 -9.05
N GLN A 137 -16.11 2.29 -9.47
CA GLN A 137 -15.71 3.51 -8.79
C GLN A 137 -16.82 3.99 -7.85
N VAL A 138 -16.53 4.03 -6.55
CA VAL A 138 -17.40 4.52 -5.49
C VAL A 138 -17.06 5.98 -5.17
N LEU A 139 -18.02 6.87 -5.37
CA LEU A 139 -17.94 8.26 -4.95
C LEU A 139 -18.54 8.42 -3.56
N THR A 140 -17.71 8.87 -2.63
CA THR A 140 -18.09 9.22 -1.26
C THR A 140 -18.51 10.68 -1.14
N GLU A 141 -19.28 11.04 -0.12
CA GLU A 141 -19.70 12.42 0.15
C GLU A 141 -18.54 13.37 0.42
N SER A 142 -17.40 12.86 0.92
CA SER A 142 -16.16 13.61 1.07
C SER A 142 -15.50 13.97 -0.27
N GLY A 143 -16.04 13.51 -1.40
CA GLY A 143 -15.47 13.70 -2.73
C GLY A 143 -14.33 12.74 -3.06
N SER A 144 -14.13 11.69 -2.25
CA SER A 144 -13.11 10.67 -2.49
C SER A 144 -13.66 9.57 -3.40
N ILE A 145 -12.86 9.14 -4.38
CA ILE A 145 -13.17 8.05 -5.31
C ILE A 145 -12.38 6.81 -4.91
N LEU A 146 -13.08 5.71 -4.65
CA LEU A 146 -12.51 4.42 -4.26
C LEU A 146 -12.93 3.33 -5.25
N LEU A 147 -12.18 2.24 -5.33
CA LEU A 147 -12.47 1.09 -6.19
C LEU A 147 -13.10 -0.03 -5.37
N ILE A 148 -14.16 -0.66 -5.84
CA ILE A 148 -14.80 -1.82 -5.19
C ILE A 148 -15.09 -2.91 -6.20
N ASP A 149 -14.94 -4.17 -5.80
CA ASP A 149 -15.36 -5.30 -6.63
C ASP A 149 -16.89 -5.34 -6.81
N ARG A 150 -17.34 -5.66 -8.02
CA ARG A 150 -18.77 -5.79 -8.35
C ARG A 150 -19.49 -6.75 -7.39
N ALA A 151 -18.90 -7.90 -7.06
CA ALA A 151 -19.47 -8.86 -6.12
C ALA A 151 -19.64 -8.29 -4.70
N THR A 152 -18.71 -7.46 -4.24
CA THR A 152 -18.78 -6.78 -2.94
C THR A 152 -19.84 -5.68 -2.93
N TRP A 153 -20.03 -4.99 -4.06
CA TRP A 153 -21.03 -3.93 -4.21
C TRP A 153 -22.47 -4.42 -4.40
N GLN A 154 -22.67 -5.49 -5.17
CA GLN A 154 -24.00 -6.04 -5.53
C GLN A 154 -25.03 -6.08 -4.39
N PRO A 155 -24.72 -6.55 -3.16
CA PRO A 155 -25.72 -6.60 -2.08
C PRO A 155 -26.21 -5.23 -1.59
N PHE A 156 -25.54 -4.14 -1.98
CA PHE A 156 -25.85 -2.77 -1.56
C PHE A 156 -26.44 -1.91 -2.69
N GLU A 157 -26.44 -2.40 -3.95
CA GLU A 157 -26.85 -1.64 -5.13
C GLU A 157 -28.29 -1.10 -5.02
N GLU A 158 -29.25 -1.96 -4.67
CA GLU A 158 -30.65 -1.56 -4.52
C GLU A 158 -30.87 -0.52 -3.41
N ARG A 159 -29.97 -0.47 -2.42
CA ARG A 159 -30.07 0.43 -1.27
C ARG A 159 -29.61 1.84 -1.61
N LEU A 160 -28.63 1.99 -2.50
CA LEU A 160 -28.16 3.29 -2.95
C LEU A 160 -29.25 4.04 -3.75
N THR A 161 -30.08 3.30 -4.49
CA THR A 161 -31.21 3.86 -5.23
C THR A 161 -32.27 4.49 -4.31
N ILE A 162 -32.33 4.03 -3.05
CA ILE A 162 -33.32 4.48 -2.06
C ILE A 162 -32.80 5.69 -1.28
N SER A 163 -31.53 5.68 -0.86
CA SER A 163 -30.94 6.75 -0.06
C SER A 163 -29.41 6.69 -0.04
N LYS A 164 -28.76 7.74 0.49
CA LYS A 164 -27.34 7.70 0.85
C LYS A 164 -27.06 6.51 1.77
N LEU A 165 -25.96 5.80 1.51
CA LEU A 165 -25.57 4.62 2.28
C LEU A 165 -24.44 4.96 3.25
N LYS A 166 -24.71 4.88 4.55
CA LYS A 166 -23.69 4.91 5.59
C LYS A 166 -23.04 3.54 5.70
N VAL A 167 -21.77 3.47 5.35
CA VAL A 167 -21.04 2.20 5.33
C VAL A 167 -19.72 2.31 6.08
N GLU A 168 -19.38 1.21 6.74
CA GLU A 168 -18.05 0.90 7.23
C GLU A 168 -17.33 0.17 6.11
N MET A 169 -16.23 0.73 5.63
CA MET A 169 -15.41 0.13 4.58
C MET A 169 -13.98 -0.05 5.05
N SER A 170 -13.42 -1.24 4.81
CA SER A 170 -12.00 -1.52 4.94
C SER A 170 -11.35 -1.21 3.61
N VAL A 171 -10.40 -0.27 3.61
CA VAL A 171 -9.74 0.20 2.40
C VAL A 171 -8.26 -0.14 2.48
N GLU A 172 -7.76 -0.75 1.40
CA GLU A 172 -6.33 -0.95 1.17
C GLU A 172 -5.90 -0.02 0.03
N GLY A 173 -5.25 1.09 0.40
CA GLY A 173 -4.91 2.17 -0.53
C GLY A 173 -6.14 2.87 -1.11
N ARG A 174 -6.56 2.47 -2.31
CA ARG A 174 -7.78 2.99 -2.97
C ARG A 174 -8.86 1.93 -3.20
N ARG A 175 -8.62 0.67 -2.80
CA ARG A 175 -9.55 -0.43 -3.03
C ARG A 175 -10.26 -0.80 -1.74
N ILE A 176 -11.59 -0.89 -1.81
CA ILE A 176 -12.45 -1.37 -0.74
C ILE A 176 -12.34 -2.90 -0.72
N THR A 177 -11.71 -3.44 0.32
CA THR A 177 -11.53 -4.89 0.53
C THR A 177 -12.73 -5.50 1.25
N LYS A 178 -13.41 -4.73 2.12
CA LYS A 178 -14.63 -5.14 2.82
C LYS A 178 -15.56 -3.95 3.00
N MET A 179 -16.86 -4.21 2.95
CA MET A 179 -17.89 -3.20 3.13
C MET A 179 -19.04 -3.75 3.98
N ARG A 180 -19.54 -2.94 4.91
CA ARG A 180 -20.67 -3.25 5.79
C ARG A 180 -21.55 -2.03 5.97
N LEU A 181 -22.86 -2.22 6.06
CA LEU A 181 -23.78 -1.14 6.40
C LEU A 181 -23.69 -0.80 7.87
N VAL A 182 -23.67 0.49 8.17
CA VAL A 182 -23.87 1.00 9.52
C VAL A 182 -25.33 1.41 9.62
N ASN A 183 -26.16 0.55 10.20
CA ASN A 183 -27.54 0.93 10.48
C ASN A 183 -27.54 1.97 11.61
N GLU A 184 -28.12 3.13 11.36
CA GLU A 184 -28.59 4.01 12.44
C GLU A 184 -29.72 3.28 13.17
N ALA A 185 -29.58 3.15 14.49
CA ALA A 185 -30.58 2.57 15.38
C ALA A 185 -31.77 3.52 15.58
#